data_AF-A0A7S2KBM4-F1
#
_entry.id   AF-A0A7S2KBM4-F1
#
_cell.length_a   1.000
_cell.length_b   1.000
_cell.length_c   1.000
_cell.angle_alpha   90.00
_cell.angle_beta   90.00
_cell.angle_gamma   90.00
#
_symmetry.space_group_name_H-M   'P 1'
#
loop_
_entity.id
_entity.type
_entity.pdbx_description
1 polymer ?
#
loop_
_entity_poly.entity_id
_entity_poly.type
_entity_poly.pdbx_seq_one_letter_code
_entity_poly.pdbx_strand_id
1 'polypeptide(L)'
;DAGAGRWRLSASSEVVCWEGTHLSWAVFAIVALAVWGLLHPLLAMRFFWTRRDSMCNDVHLKAALGFACDGYENRWVFWEGVVHWRKCLIIAASAWPDLTRQSELALYQVIGVAAVLLHYKCKPFDNRSGGLLDRVELYGFLFF
;
A
#
# COMPACT_ATOMS: atom_id res chain seq x y z
N ASP A 1 -14.44 2.44 41.45
CA ASP A 1 -13.40 3.25 40.77
C ASP A 1 -12.15 2.45 40.34
N ALA A 2 -12.29 1.30 39.66
CA ALA A 2 -11.15 0.40 39.34
C ALA A 2 -10.95 0.12 37.83
N GLY A 3 -11.41 1.01 36.95
CA GLY A 3 -11.43 0.76 35.49
C GLY A 3 -10.51 1.63 34.62
N ALA A 4 -9.88 2.67 35.16
CA ALA A 4 -9.42 3.80 34.35
C ALA A 4 -7.94 3.75 33.87
N GLY A 5 -7.28 2.58 33.84
CA GLY A 5 -5.83 2.55 33.57
C GLY A 5 -5.29 1.43 32.67
N ARG A 6 -6.12 0.49 32.18
CA ARG A 6 -5.63 -0.65 31.37
C ARG A 6 -6.45 -0.82 30.10
N TRP A 7 -5.75 -0.85 28.97
CA TRP A 7 -6.32 -1.15 27.66
C TRP A 7 -6.82 -2.59 27.62
N ARG A 8 -8.04 -2.80 27.12
CA ARG A 8 -8.69 -4.11 27.02
C ARG A 8 -9.24 -4.30 25.61
N LEU A 9 -9.28 -5.55 25.16
CA LEU A 9 -9.75 -5.87 23.82
C LEU A 9 -11.26 -5.57 23.70
N SER A 10 -11.67 -4.83 22.68
CA SER A 10 -13.09 -4.46 22.47
C SER A 10 -13.99 -5.68 22.22
N ALA A 11 -13.44 -6.73 21.59
CA ALA A 11 -14.15 -7.99 21.33
C ALA A 11 -14.26 -8.89 22.58
N SER A 12 -13.41 -8.71 23.58
CA SER A 12 -13.47 -9.44 24.86
C SER A 12 -12.79 -8.65 25.98
N SER A 13 -13.61 -8.13 26.90
CA SER A 13 -13.14 -7.28 28.00
C SER A 13 -12.29 -8.03 29.03
N GLU A 14 -12.31 -9.36 29.04
CA GLU A 14 -11.48 -10.18 29.93
C GLU A 14 -9.99 -10.08 29.56
N VAL A 15 -9.71 -9.90 28.27
CA VAL A 15 -8.34 -9.85 27.75
C VAL A 15 -7.75 -8.45 27.93
N VAL A 16 -6.68 -8.36 28.72
CA VAL A 16 -5.89 -7.14 28.87
C VAL A 16 -4.92 -7.02 27.70
N CYS A 17 -4.93 -5.88 27.02
CA CYS A 17 -4.02 -5.62 25.90
C CYS A 17 -2.58 -5.56 26.39
N TRP A 18 -1.65 -6.01 25.56
CA TRP A 18 -0.20 -5.98 25.81
C TRP A 18 0.29 -6.81 27.01
N GLU A 19 -0.56 -7.65 27.59
CA GLU A 19 -0.20 -8.55 28.69
C GLU A 19 -0.44 -10.03 28.30
N GLY A 20 0.33 -10.94 28.90
CA GLY A 20 0.17 -12.39 28.74
C GLY A 20 0.22 -12.88 27.29
N THR A 21 -0.76 -13.71 26.90
CA THR A 21 -0.88 -14.26 25.55
C THR A 21 -1.22 -13.21 24.50
N HIS A 22 -1.86 -12.09 24.87
CA HIS A 22 -2.14 -11.02 23.91
C HIS A 22 -0.84 -10.36 23.43
N LEU A 23 0.18 -10.24 24.28
CA LEU A 23 1.45 -9.63 23.89
C LEU A 23 2.17 -10.45 22.81
N SER A 24 2.22 -11.78 22.94
CA SER A 24 2.90 -12.63 21.96
C SER A 24 2.21 -12.57 20.59
N TRP A 25 0.87 -12.64 20.57
CA TRP A 25 0.09 -12.48 19.34
C TRP A 25 0.21 -11.07 18.75
N ALA A 26 0.22 -10.04 19.58
CA ALA A 26 0.41 -8.65 19.13
C ALA A 26 1.79 -8.46 18.49
N VAL A 27 2.86 -8.98 19.10
CA VAL A 27 4.21 -8.92 18.53
C VAL A 27 4.26 -9.66 17.19
N PHE A 28 3.69 -10.87 17.12
CA PHE A 28 3.63 -11.63 15.87
C PHE A 28 2.88 -10.88 14.78
N ALA A 29 1.72 -10.30 15.10
CA ALA A 29 0.92 -9.51 14.17
C ALA A 29 1.68 -8.26 13.69
N ILE A 30 2.34 -7.52 14.60
CA ILE A 30 3.14 -6.34 14.25
C ILE A 30 4.29 -6.72 13.32
N VAL A 31 5.01 -7.81 13.61
CA VAL A 31 6.09 -8.29 12.75
C VAL A 31 5.55 -8.71 11.39
N ALA A 32 4.44 -9.46 11.34
CA ALA A 32 3.82 -9.87 10.10
C ALA A 32 3.38 -8.65 9.26
N LEU A 33 2.75 -7.65 9.88
CA LEU A 33 2.36 -6.40 9.22
C LEU A 33 3.57 -5.61 8.73
N ALA A 34 4.66 -5.56 9.49
CA ALA A 34 5.88 -4.87 9.07
C ALA A 34 6.54 -5.58 7.87
N VAL A 35 6.63 -6.91 7.90
CA VAL A 35 7.24 -7.71 6.83
C VAL A 35 6.40 -7.67 5.56
N TRP A 36 5.10 -7.93 5.66
CA TRP A 36 4.23 -8.03 4.50
C TRP A 36 3.73 -6.66 4.01
N GLY A 37 3.46 -5.74 4.92
CA GLY A 37 2.93 -4.42 4.59
C GLY A 37 3.98 -3.38 4.20
N LEU A 38 5.19 -3.44 4.77
CA LEU A 38 6.22 -2.42 4.53
C LEU A 38 7.45 -2.99 3.83
N LEU A 39 8.01 -4.08 4.34
CA LEU A 39 9.27 -4.62 3.81
C LEU A 39 9.09 -5.18 2.40
N HIS A 40 8.04 -5.96 2.15
CA HIS A 40 7.75 -6.52 0.83
C HIS A 40 7.65 -5.45 -0.28
N PRO A 41 6.80 -4.41 -0.18
CA PRO A 41 6.75 -3.38 -1.22
C PRO A 41 8.05 -2.57 -1.36
N LEU A 42 8.78 -2.31 -0.26
CA LEU A 42 10.08 -1.64 -0.34
C LEU A 42 11.13 -2.46 -1.09
N LEU A 43 11.20 -3.76 -0.79
CA LEU A 43 12.10 -4.68 -1.48
C LEU A 43 11.73 -4.81 -2.96
N ALA A 44 10.44 -4.92 -3.28
CA ALA A 44 9.96 -4.94 -4.66
C ALA A 44 10.36 -3.66 -5.40
N MET A 45 10.07 -2.47 -4.85
CA MET A 45 10.46 -1.20 -5.46
C MET A 45 11.97 -1.09 -5.66
N ARG A 46 12.77 -1.45 -4.66
CA ARG A 46 14.23 -1.41 -4.75
C ARG A 46 14.75 -2.38 -5.81
N PHE A 47 14.19 -3.58 -5.88
CA PHE A 47 14.56 -4.59 -6.88
C PHE A 47 14.25 -4.11 -8.30
N PHE A 48 13.06 -3.57 -8.54
CA PHE A 48 12.69 -3.01 -9.85
C PHE A 48 13.50 -1.77 -10.22
N TRP A 49 13.76 -0.88 -9.26
CA TRP A 49 14.56 0.32 -9.49
C TRP A 49 16.01 -0.02 -9.87
N THR A 50 16.64 -0.96 -9.18
CA THR A 50 18.04 -1.34 -9.43
C THR A 50 18.22 -2.12 -10.74
N ARG A 51 17.19 -2.84 -11.19
CA ARG A 51 17.24 -3.63 -12.43
C ARG A 51 16.56 -2.98 -13.63
N ARG A 52 16.10 -1.73 -13.50
CA ARG A 52 15.37 -1.01 -14.57
C ARG A 52 16.15 -0.98 -15.90
N ASP A 53 17.46 -0.77 -15.84
CA ASP A 53 18.29 -0.64 -17.04
C ASP A 53 18.58 -2.01 -17.68
N SER A 54 18.63 -3.07 -16.85
CA SER A 54 18.81 -4.45 -17.31
C SER A 54 17.52 -5.06 -17.88
N MET A 55 16.34 -4.65 -17.37
CA MET A 55 15.04 -5.14 -17.84
C MET A 55 14.74 -4.80 -19.31
N CYS A 56 15.35 -3.75 -19.86
CA CYS A 56 15.22 -3.42 -21.28
C CYS A 56 16.04 -4.34 -22.19
N ASN A 57 17.17 -4.85 -21.68
CA ASN A 57 18.18 -5.56 -22.47
C ASN A 57 18.10 -7.07 -22.28
N ASP A 58 17.61 -7.55 -21.14
CA ASP A 58 17.51 -8.96 -20.80
C ASP A 58 16.10 -9.51 -21.08
N VAL A 59 16.00 -10.34 -22.12
CA VAL A 59 14.76 -10.98 -22.55
C VAL A 59 14.21 -11.96 -21.50
N HIS A 60 15.07 -12.66 -20.75
CA HIS A 60 14.63 -13.60 -19.71
C HIS A 60 14.04 -12.87 -18.52
N LEU A 61 14.70 -11.78 -18.10
CA LEU A 61 14.21 -10.94 -17.02
C LEU A 61 12.87 -10.27 -17.40
N LYS A 62 12.75 -9.82 -18.65
CA LYS A 62 11.51 -9.25 -19.20
C LYS A 62 10.40 -10.30 -19.36
N ALA A 63 10.71 -11.55 -19.69
CA ALA A 63 9.71 -12.61 -19.78
C ALA A 63 9.15 -13.00 -18.39
N ALA A 64 10.02 -13.06 -17.37
CA ALA A 64 9.61 -13.46 -16.02
C ALA A 64 8.92 -12.33 -15.23
N LEU A 65 9.41 -11.10 -15.35
CA LEU A 65 8.95 -9.95 -14.58
C LEU A 65 8.17 -8.94 -15.42
N GLY A 66 8.04 -9.21 -16.72
CA GLY A 66 7.29 -8.38 -17.66
C GLY A 66 5.91 -8.10 -17.13
N PHE A 67 5.18 -9.10 -16.64
CA PHE A 67 3.84 -8.90 -16.06
C PHE A 67 3.75 -7.75 -15.04
N ALA A 68 4.74 -7.59 -14.16
CA ALA A 68 4.74 -6.55 -13.12
C ALA A 68 5.15 -5.17 -13.65
N CYS A 69 5.83 -5.12 -14.80
CA CYS A 69 6.40 -3.91 -15.37
C CYS A 69 5.73 -3.50 -16.69
N ASP A 70 4.87 -4.36 -17.23
CA ASP A 70 4.29 -4.21 -18.56
C ASP A 70 3.29 -3.06 -18.55
N GLY A 71 3.39 -2.20 -19.56
CA GLY A 71 2.61 -0.98 -19.63
C GLY A 71 3.17 0.20 -18.83
N TYR A 72 4.24 0.05 -18.03
CA TYR A 72 4.93 1.19 -17.40
C TYR A 72 6.06 1.75 -18.28
N GLU A 73 6.29 3.06 -18.21
CA GLU A 73 7.52 3.63 -18.75
C GLU A 73 8.73 3.20 -17.92
N ASN A 74 9.91 3.00 -18.53
CA ASN A 74 11.13 2.55 -17.84
C ASN A 74 11.50 3.38 -16.60
N ARG A 75 11.19 4.68 -16.62
CA ARG A 75 11.45 5.58 -15.49
C ARG A 75 10.53 5.31 -14.29
N TRP A 76 9.40 4.62 -14.48
CA TRP A 76 8.34 4.40 -13.49
C TRP A 76 8.10 2.92 -13.18
N VAL A 77 9.04 2.01 -13.49
CA VAL A 77 8.87 0.55 -13.28
C VAL A 77 8.64 0.16 -11.81
N PHE A 78 9.00 1.03 -10.86
CA PHE A 78 8.73 0.83 -9.43
C PHE A 78 7.30 1.24 -9.00
N TRP A 79 6.47 1.74 -9.92
CA TRP A 79 5.17 2.33 -9.62
C TRP A 79 4.16 1.35 -9.02
N GLU A 80 4.26 0.05 -9.34
CA GLU A 80 3.48 -1.00 -8.66
C GLU A 80 3.65 -0.96 -7.14
N GLY A 81 4.84 -0.63 -6.65
CA GLY A 81 5.08 -0.44 -5.23
C GLY A 81 4.35 0.77 -4.66
N VAL A 82 4.23 1.86 -5.42
CA VAL A 82 3.43 3.04 -5.02
C VAL A 82 1.95 2.68 -4.91
N VAL A 83 1.43 1.90 -5.87
CA VAL A 83 0.05 1.38 -5.85
C VAL A 83 -0.16 0.48 -4.63
N HIS A 84 0.81 -0.37 -4.29
CA HIS A 84 0.77 -1.22 -3.10
C HIS A 84 0.76 -0.38 -1.81
N TRP A 85 1.64 0.61 -1.69
CA TRP A 85 1.68 1.50 -0.53
C TRP A 85 0.38 2.25 -0.29
N ARG A 86 -0.28 2.71 -1.37
CA ARG A 86 -1.62 3.32 -1.27
C ARG A 86 -2.64 2.35 -0.65
N LYS A 87 -2.65 1.09 -1.08
CA LYS A 87 -3.54 0.06 -0.51
C LYS A 87 -3.24 -0.18 0.97
N CYS A 88 -1.96 -0.23 1.37
CA CYS A 88 -1.56 -0.34 2.77
C CYS A 88 -2.05 0.84 3.61
N LEU A 89 -1.98 2.07 3.10
CA LEU A 89 -2.48 3.26 3.80
C LEU A 89 -4.00 3.22 4.02
N ILE A 90 -4.76 2.76 3.01
CA ILE A 90 -6.21 2.58 3.13
C ILE A 90 -6.53 1.53 4.21
N ILE A 91 -5.87 0.37 4.17
CA ILE A 91 -6.07 -0.68 5.17
C ILE A 91 -5.70 -0.18 6.56
N ALA A 92 -4.59 0.56 6.70
CA ALA A 92 -4.17 1.13 7.97
C ALA A 92 -5.19 2.13 8.54
N ALA A 93 -5.76 2.98 7.69
CA ALA A 93 -6.83 3.89 8.09
C ALA A 93 -8.10 3.13 8.53
N SER A 94 -8.46 2.05 7.84
CA SER A 94 -9.62 1.19 8.19
C SER A 94 -9.44 0.41 9.49
N ALA A 95 -8.21 -0.01 9.80
CA ALA A 95 -7.92 -0.88 10.92
C ALA A 95 -7.72 -0.11 12.24
N TRP A 96 -7.73 1.22 12.19
CA TRP A 96 -7.44 2.05 13.35
C TRP A 96 -8.67 2.22 14.24
N PRO A 97 -8.63 1.73 15.49
CA PRO A 97 -9.83 1.59 16.33
C PRO A 97 -10.39 2.93 16.83
N ASP A 98 -9.54 3.94 17.03
CA ASP A 98 -9.93 5.23 17.62
C ASP A 98 -10.41 6.27 16.59
N LEU A 99 -10.43 5.92 15.31
CA LEU A 99 -10.89 6.83 14.26
C LEU A 99 -12.41 6.85 14.22
N THR A 100 -13.00 8.05 14.30
CA THR A 100 -14.42 8.22 14.01
C THR A 100 -14.67 7.93 12.53
N ARG A 101 -15.89 7.48 12.19
CA ARG A 101 -16.25 7.21 10.79
C ARG A 101 -16.09 8.44 9.87
N GLN A 102 -16.32 9.65 10.40
CA GLN A 102 -16.10 10.88 9.62
C GLN A 102 -14.62 11.11 9.32
N SER A 103 -13.75 10.93 10.32
CA SER A 103 -12.31 11.07 10.14
C SER A 103 -11.69 9.96 9.29
N GLU A 104 -12.22 8.73 9.37
CA GLU A 104 -11.83 7.61 8.51
C GLU A 104 -12.12 7.92 7.03
N LEU A 105 -13.34 8.37 6.72
CA LEU A 105 -13.72 8.80 5.37
C LEU A 105 -12.87 9.98 4.88
N ALA A 106 -12.56 10.93 5.76
CA ALA A 106 -11.68 12.03 5.43
C ALA A 106 -10.26 11.55 5.08
N LEU A 107 -9.72 10.54 5.79
CA LEU A 107 -8.43 9.95 5.45
C LEU A 107 -8.45 9.24 4.09
N TYR A 108 -9.51 8.48 3.76
CA TYR A 108 -9.66 7.89 2.44
C TYR A 108 -9.66 8.96 1.34
N GLN A 109 -10.39 10.04 1.53
CA GLN A 109 -10.44 11.16 0.58
C GLN A 109 -9.06 11.80 0.40
N VAL A 110 -8.33 12.05 1.48
CA VAL A 110 -6.98 12.64 1.43
C VAL A 110 -6.01 11.71 0.70
N ILE A 111 -6.04 10.41 1.01
CA ILE A 111 -5.19 9.41 0.34
C ILE A 111 -5.55 9.30 -1.15
N GLY A 112 -6.83 9.29 -1.48
CA GLY A 112 -7.33 9.23 -2.86
C GLY A 112 -6.90 10.45 -3.67
N VAL A 113 -7.16 11.66 -3.16
CA VAL A 113 -6.74 12.91 -3.81
C VAL A 113 -5.22 12.99 -3.98
N ALA A 114 -4.45 12.61 -2.97
CA ALA A 114 -2.99 12.56 -3.07
C ALA A 114 -2.53 11.58 -4.16
N ALA A 115 -3.15 10.40 -4.25
CA ALA A 115 -2.86 9.41 -5.29
C ALA A 115 -3.20 9.92 -6.69
N VAL A 116 -4.35 10.59 -6.87
CA VAL A 116 -4.76 11.24 -8.13
C VAL A 116 -3.73 12.30 -8.54
N LEU A 117 -3.35 13.19 -7.63
CA LEU A 117 -2.38 14.24 -7.91
C LEU A 117 -1.01 13.68 -8.27
N LEU A 118 -0.57 12.63 -7.57
CA LEU A 118 0.68 11.95 -7.84
C LEU A 118 0.64 11.27 -9.22
N HIS A 119 -0.44 10.55 -9.53
CA HIS A 119 -0.62 9.88 -10.82
C HIS A 119 -0.70 10.87 -11.98
N TYR A 120 -1.44 11.97 -11.83
CA TYR A 120 -1.56 13.02 -12.85
C TYR A 120 -0.21 13.69 -13.16
N LYS A 121 0.64 13.87 -12.14
CA LYS A 121 2.00 14.44 -12.31
C LYS A 121 2.97 13.43 -12.94
N CYS A 122 2.95 12.18 -12.49
CA CYS A 122 3.93 11.19 -12.90
C CYS A 122 3.62 10.56 -14.26
N LYS A 123 2.33 10.31 -14.56
CA LYS A 123 1.84 9.58 -15.74
C LYS A 123 2.70 8.33 -15.99
N PRO A 124 2.60 7.34 -15.10
CA PRO A 124 3.55 6.26 -15.02
C PRO A 124 3.46 5.28 -16.19
N PHE A 125 2.31 5.24 -16.86
CA PHE A 125 2.06 4.28 -17.93
C PHE A 125 2.56 4.77 -19.29
N ASP A 126 2.88 3.81 -20.15
CA ASP A 126 3.39 4.07 -21.49
C ASP A 126 2.27 4.63 -22.39
N ASN A 127 2.61 5.64 -23.19
CA ASN A 127 1.69 6.37 -24.06
C ASN A 127 1.42 5.68 -25.41
N ARG A 128 1.90 4.44 -25.63
CA ARG A 128 1.69 3.67 -26.89
C ARG A 128 0.23 3.58 -27.33
N SER A 129 -0.69 3.46 -26.38
CA SER A 129 -2.14 3.37 -26.64
C SER A 129 -2.86 4.72 -26.44
N GLY A 130 -2.18 5.84 -26.66
CA GLY A 130 -2.75 7.18 -26.51
C GLY A 130 -3.09 7.59 -25.06
N GLY A 131 -2.37 7.01 -24.09
CA GLY A 131 -2.60 7.26 -22.65
C GLY A 131 -3.90 6.65 -22.12
N LEU A 132 -4.46 5.62 -22.80
CA LEU A 132 -5.66 4.92 -22.36
C LEU A 132 -5.53 4.40 -20.92
N LEU A 133 -4.37 3.82 -20.58
CA LEU A 133 -4.13 3.20 -19.28
C LEU A 133 -4.11 4.23 -18.15
N ASP A 134 -3.45 5.38 -18.34
CA ASP A 134 -3.50 6.49 -17.37
C ASP A 134 -4.92 7.03 -17.19
N ARG A 135 -5.73 7.09 -18.25
CA ARG A 135 -7.13 7.54 -18.15
C ARG A 135 -7.98 6.55 -17.37
N VAL A 136 -7.85 5.25 -17.65
CA VAL A 136 -8.59 4.19 -16.94
C VAL A 136 -8.24 4.21 -15.46
N GLU A 137 -6.96 4.31 -15.11
CA GLU A 137 -6.52 4.37 -13.72
C GLU A 137 -7.03 5.65 -13.02
N LEU A 138 -6.97 6.80 -13.71
CA LEU A 138 -7.51 8.07 -13.20
C LEU A 138 -9.03 7.99 -12.95
N TYR A 139 -9.80 7.36 -13.84
CA TYR A 139 -11.22 7.12 -13.61
C TYR A 139 -11.46 6.16 -12.44
N GLY A 140 -10.63 5.12 -12.33
CA GLY A 140 -10.62 4.23 -11.17
C GLY A 140 -10.43 4.99 -9.86
N PHE A 141 -9.57 6.00 -9.83
CA PHE A 141 -9.35 6.83 -8.65
C PHE A 141 -10.44 7.87 -8.38
N LEU A 142 -11.27 8.22 -9.37
CA LEU A 142 -12.37 9.17 -9.21
C LEU A 142 -13.68 8.50 -8.77
N PHE A 143 -13.81 7.19 -9.00
CA PHE A 143 -15.02 6.43 -8.69
C PHE A 143 -15.05 5.88 -7.25
N PHE A 144 -13.90 5.89 -6.56
CA PHE A 144 -13.73 5.50 -5.16
C PHE A 144 -13.23 6.66 -4.33
#